data_AF-R7Q200-F1
#
_entry.id   AF-R7Q200-F1
#
_cell.length_a   1.000
_cell.length_b   1.000
_cell.length_c   1.000
_cell.angle_alpha   90.00
_cell.angle_beta   90.00
_cell.angle_gamma   90.00
#
_symmetry.space_group_name_H-M   'P 1'
#
loop_
_entity.id
_entity.type
_entity.pdbx_description
1 polymer ?
#
loop_
_entity_poly.entity_id
_entity_poly.type
_entity_poly.pdbx_seq_one_letter_code
_entity_poly.pdbx_strand_id
1 'polypeptide(L)'
;MILKYFRKRDWALTAALVVFIICQVYLDLEIPGYMNDITYAIQTGSGTDVVKEYGTDMVLCAFLSLGFSVAAGFCATNIAASLGRTLRERQFDRVQEFSMQDMDRFSAASLITRSTNDVYHLMVFTARGLQIVIKSPILATWALLKISGKNWEWTAAPAAAGVLPEAGGGPSSSWWRWSR
;
A
#
# COMPACT_ATOMS: atom_id res chain seq x y z
N MET A 1 -22.78 2.48 -3.09
CA MET A 1 -23.58 3.71 -2.85
C MET A 1 -22.74 4.93 -2.37
N ILE A 2 -21.40 4.92 -2.50
CA ILE A 2 -20.54 6.11 -2.27
C ILE A 2 -19.76 6.55 -3.53
N LEU A 3 -19.60 5.62 -4.50
CA LEU A 3 -18.94 5.82 -5.80
C LEU A 3 -19.67 6.78 -6.77
N LYS A 4 -20.96 7.12 -6.50
CA LYS A 4 -21.73 8.06 -7.34
C LYS A 4 -21.35 9.53 -7.13
N TYR A 5 -20.55 9.85 -6.10
CA TYR A 5 -20.07 11.21 -5.83
C TYR A 5 -18.65 11.48 -6.35
N PHE A 6 -18.01 10.51 -7.02
CA PHE A 6 -16.70 10.70 -7.65
C PHE A 6 -16.85 11.65 -8.83
N ARG A 7 -16.33 12.87 -8.68
CA ARG A 7 -16.28 13.86 -9.77
C ARG A 7 -15.30 13.34 -10.82
N LYS A 8 -15.38 13.85 -12.07
CA LYS A 8 -14.43 13.50 -13.15
C LYS A 8 -12.95 13.61 -12.71
N ARG A 9 -12.66 14.56 -11.82
CA ARG A 9 -11.35 14.74 -11.18
C ARG A 9 -10.91 13.54 -10.33
N ASP A 10 -11.80 12.93 -9.55
CA ASP A 10 -11.45 11.83 -8.65
C ASP A 10 -11.18 10.54 -9.43
N TRP A 11 -11.88 10.35 -10.55
CA TRP A 11 -11.56 9.29 -11.52
C TRP A 11 -10.20 9.50 -12.19
N ALA A 12 -9.87 10.73 -12.58
CA ALA A 12 -8.55 11.05 -13.14
C ALA A 12 -7.43 10.81 -12.11
N LEU A 13 -7.64 11.19 -10.84
CA LEU A 13 -6.70 10.91 -9.75
C LEU A 13 -6.57 9.41 -9.46
N THR A 14 -7.64 8.64 -9.59
CA THR A 14 -7.61 7.18 -9.43
C THR A 14 -6.82 6.52 -10.57
N ALA A 15 -7.00 6.98 -11.81
CA ALA A 15 -6.20 6.49 -12.94
C ALA A 15 -4.71 6.84 -12.78
N ALA A 16 -4.39 8.07 -12.39
CA ALA A 16 -3.02 8.49 -12.10
C ALA A 16 -2.39 7.67 -10.96
N LEU A 17 -3.16 7.40 -9.90
CA LEU A 17 -2.74 6.54 -8.80
C LEU A 17 -2.35 5.14 -9.28
N VAL A 18 -3.17 4.51 -10.12
CA VAL A 18 -2.86 3.19 -10.69
C VAL A 18 -1.57 3.22 -11.49
N VAL A 19 -1.38 4.22 -12.36
CA VAL A 19 -0.15 4.36 -13.15
C VAL A 19 1.08 4.54 -12.25
N PHE A 20 1.01 5.40 -11.23
CA PHE A 20 2.11 5.58 -10.30
C PHE A 20 2.44 4.32 -9.51
N ILE A 21 1.42 3.56 -9.08
CA ILE A 21 1.64 2.28 -8.40
C ILE A 21 2.29 1.26 -9.33
N ILE A 22 1.89 1.18 -10.60
CA ILE A 22 2.52 0.28 -11.58
C ILE A 22 4.01 0.65 -11.74
N CYS A 23 4.32 1.92 -11.98
CA CYS A 23 5.71 2.36 -12.13
C CYS A 23 6.53 2.12 -10.84
N GLN A 24 5.94 2.38 -9.67
CA GLN A 24 6.59 2.14 -8.38
C GLN A 24 6.93 0.66 -8.19
N VAL A 25 5.94 -0.24 -8.40
CA VAL A 25 6.13 -1.69 -8.23
C VAL A 25 7.20 -2.22 -9.19
N TYR A 26 7.36 -1.60 -10.36
CA TYR A 26 8.31 -2.03 -11.38
C TYR A 26 9.73 -1.86 -10.85
N LEU A 27 10.00 -0.64 -10.36
CA LEU A 27 11.27 -0.26 -9.79
C LEU A 27 11.57 -1.06 -8.52
N ASP A 28 10.55 -1.28 -7.66
CA ASP A 28 10.68 -2.12 -6.47
C ASP A 28 11.10 -3.55 -6.83
N LEU A 29 10.58 -4.10 -7.94
CA LEU A 29 10.91 -5.45 -8.41
C LEU A 29 12.26 -5.54 -9.12
N GLU A 30 12.80 -4.44 -9.63
CA GLU A 30 14.07 -4.43 -10.37
C GLU A 30 15.30 -4.43 -9.45
N ILE A 31 15.16 -3.89 -8.24
CA ILE A 31 16.22 -3.89 -7.21
C ILE A 31 16.78 -5.32 -6.94
N PRO A 32 15.95 -6.37 -6.72
CA PRO A 32 16.45 -7.75 -6.62
C PRO A 32 17.19 -8.28 -7.85
N GLY A 33 16.89 -7.75 -9.04
CA GLY A 33 17.58 -8.09 -10.29
C GLY A 33 19.03 -7.64 -10.24
N TYR A 34 19.25 -6.34 -10.02
CA TYR A 34 20.58 -5.77 -9.84
C TYR A 34 21.36 -6.41 -8.69
N MET A 35 20.68 -6.76 -7.59
CA MET A 35 21.31 -7.50 -6.48
C MET A 35 21.85 -8.88 -6.92
N ASN A 36 21.14 -9.57 -7.81
CA ASN A 36 21.58 -10.86 -8.35
C ASN A 36 22.84 -10.69 -9.22
N ASP A 37 22.88 -9.65 -10.05
CA ASP A 37 24.02 -9.33 -10.91
C ASP A 37 25.26 -8.94 -10.10
N ILE A 38 25.10 -8.12 -9.06
CA ILE A 38 26.18 -7.78 -8.12
C ILE A 38 26.72 -9.04 -7.43
N THR A 39 25.82 -9.91 -6.95
CA THR A 39 26.23 -11.14 -6.28
C THR A 39 27.01 -12.06 -7.22
N TYR A 40 26.55 -12.20 -8.46
CA TYR A 40 27.23 -13.00 -9.48
C TYR A 40 28.59 -12.41 -9.87
N ALA A 41 28.67 -11.08 -10.00
CA ALA A 41 29.90 -10.36 -10.30
C ALA A 41 30.97 -10.57 -9.22
N ILE A 42 30.59 -10.52 -7.94
CA ILE A 42 31.48 -10.75 -6.80
C ILE A 42 31.95 -12.21 -6.77
N GLN A 43 31.06 -13.18 -7.02
CA GLN A 43 31.41 -14.61 -7.02
C GLN A 43 32.38 -14.99 -8.15
N THR A 44 32.25 -14.33 -9.30
CA THR A 44 33.07 -14.61 -10.49
C THR A 44 34.42 -13.83 -10.46
N GLY A 45 34.65 -13.03 -9.43
CA GLY A 45 35.87 -12.22 -9.28
C GLY A 45 35.95 -11.04 -10.24
N SER A 46 34.83 -10.64 -10.86
CA SER A 46 34.78 -9.42 -11.66
C SER A 46 34.93 -8.19 -10.75
N GLY A 47 35.66 -7.18 -11.23
CA GLY A 47 36.15 -6.07 -10.42
C GLY A 47 35.08 -5.20 -9.76
N THR A 48 35.51 -4.35 -8.84
CA THR A 48 34.65 -3.44 -8.06
C THR A 48 33.88 -2.42 -8.91
N ASP A 49 34.24 -2.26 -10.18
CA ASP A 49 33.56 -1.33 -11.09
C ASP A 49 32.15 -1.81 -11.47
N VAL A 50 31.93 -3.12 -11.62
CA VAL A 50 30.59 -3.70 -11.87
C VAL A 50 29.66 -3.46 -10.69
N VAL A 51 30.19 -3.53 -9.46
CA VAL A 51 29.44 -3.26 -8.23
C VAL A 51 29.06 -1.78 -8.14
N LYS A 52 29.93 -0.86 -8.59
CA LYS A 52 29.63 0.58 -8.61
C LYS A 52 28.55 0.93 -9.62
N GLU A 53 28.57 0.32 -10.80
CA GLU A 53 27.59 0.57 -11.86
C GLU A 53 26.19 0.12 -11.42
N TYR A 54 26.01 -1.18 -11.13
CA TYR A 54 24.72 -1.71 -10.69
C TYR A 54 24.27 -1.16 -9.34
N GLY A 55 25.20 -0.88 -8.42
CA GLY A 55 24.88 -0.25 -7.15
C GLY A 55 24.32 1.16 -7.31
N THR A 56 24.82 1.92 -8.30
CA THR A 56 24.30 3.26 -8.61
C THR A 56 22.90 3.18 -9.21
N ASP A 57 22.65 2.22 -10.11
CA ASP A 57 21.34 1.99 -10.70
C ASP A 57 20.29 1.58 -9.67
N MET A 58 20.66 0.75 -8.68
CA MET A 58 19.79 0.40 -7.55
C MET A 58 19.35 1.62 -6.75
N VAL A 59 20.30 2.52 -6.45
CA VAL A 59 20.03 3.76 -5.72
C VAL A 59 19.11 4.66 -6.53
N LEU A 60 19.36 4.81 -7.84
CA LEU A 60 18.51 5.59 -8.73
C LEU A 60 17.08 5.04 -8.79
N CYS A 61 16.93 3.72 -8.93
CA CYS A 61 15.63 3.05 -8.90
C CYS A 61 14.88 3.28 -7.58
N ALA A 62 15.59 3.23 -6.45
CA ALA A 62 15.00 3.49 -5.13
C ALA A 62 14.49 4.94 -5.00
N PHE A 63 15.25 5.93 -5.45
CA PHE A 63 14.82 7.33 -5.46
C PHE A 63 13.63 7.59 -6.41
N LEU A 64 13.63 6.96 -7.59
CA LEU A 64 12.50 7.03 -8.51
C LEU A 64 11.24 6.39 -7.92
N SER A 65 11.37 5.21 -7.29
CA SER A 65 10.28 4.53 -6.59
C SER A 65 9.72 5.39 -5.46
N LEU A 66 10.60 6.05 -4.69
CA LEU A 66 10.18 7.02 -3.67
C LEU A 66 9.35 8.15 -4.27
N GLY A 67 9.77 8.72 -5.40
CA GLY A 67 9.03 9.76 -6.13
C GLY A 67 7.63 9.31 -6.53
N PHE A 68 7.51 8.12 -7.14
CA PHE A 68 6.22 7.53 -7.50
C PHE A 68 5.36 7.21 -6.28
N SER A 69 5.96 6.73 -5.19
CA SER A 69 5.27 6.46 -3.92
C SER A 69 4.66 7.73 -3.32
N VAL A 70 5.39 8.85 -3.34
CA VAL A 70 4.87 10.14 -2.87
C VAL A 70 3.75 10.65 -3.78
N ALA A 71 3.90 10.54 -5.11
CA ALA A 71 2.86 10.94 -6.07
C ALA A 71 1.58 10.09 -5.94
N ALA A 72 1.71 8.78 -5.73
CA ALA A 72 0.61 7.89 -5.43
C ALA A 72 -0.06 8.26 -4.10
N GLY A 73 0.73 8.53 -3.05
CA GLY A 73 0.26 9.00 -1.76
C GLY A 73 -0.53 10.31 -1.87
N PHE A 74 -0.06 11.26 -2.67
CA PHE A 74 -0.76 12.51 -2.95
C PHE A 74 -2.13 12.26 -3.63
N CYS A 75 -2.19 11.41 -4.65
CA CYS A 75 -3.45 11.09 -5.32
C CYS A 75 -4.47 10.42 -4.38
N ALA A 76 -4.02 9.41 -3.62
CA ALA A 76 -4.86 8.66 -2.69
C ALA A 76 -5.38 9.55 -1.53
N THR A 77 -4.53 10.40 -0.97
CA THR A 77 -4.91 11.33 0.11
C THR A 77 -5.89 12.40 -0.37
N ASN A 78 -5.75 12.90 -1.61
CA ASN A 78 -6.72 13.83 -2.19
C ASN A 78 -8.12 13.20 -2.34
N ILE A 79 -8.19 11.94 -2.77
CA ILE A 79 -9.45 11.18 -2.86
C ILE A 79 -10.08 11.02 -1.48
N ALA A 80 -9.29 10.63 -0.48
CA ALA A 80 -9.77 10.47 0.89
C ALA A 80 -10.17 11.81 1.56
N ALA A 81 -9.47 12.90 1.25
CA ALA A 81 -9.81 14.24 1.73
C ALA A 81 -11.15 14.73 1.19
N SER A 82 -11.44 14.46 -0.09
CA SER A 82 -12.75 14.72 -0.70
C SER A 82 -13.87 13.98 0.04
N LEU A 83 -13.67 12.68 0.29
CA LEU A 83 -14.63 11.86 1.04
C LEU A 83 -14.87 12.43 2.44
N GLY A 84 -13.80 12.71 3.19
CA GLY A 84 -13.98 13.14 4.56
C GLY A 84 -14.43 14.61 4.68
N ARG A 85 -14.27 15.45 3.64
CA ARG A 85 -14.98 16.74 3.57
C ARG A 85 -16.49 16.53 3.56
N THR A 86 -16.99 15.65 2.69
CA THR A 86 -18.43 15.32 2.64
C THR A 86 -18.93 14.69 3.93
N LEU A 87 -18.12 13.85 4.60
CA LEU A 87 -18.48 13.28 5.91
C LEU A 87 -18.58 14.36 6.99
N ARG A 88 -17.63 15.30 7.04
CA ARG A 88 -17.66 16.41 8.02
C ARG A 88 -18.83 17.36 7.78
N GLU A 89 -19.13 17.69 6.53
CA GLU A 89 -20.29 18.52 6.17
C GLU A 89 -21.58 17.87 6.69
N ARG A 90 -21.83 16.59 6.37
CA ARG A 90 -23.02 15.86 6.86
C ARG A 90 -23.08 15.73 8.38
N GLN A 91 -21.92 15.51 9.02
CA GLN A 91 -21.86 15.41 10.48
C GLN A 91 -22.23 16.75 11.12
N PHE A 92 -21.75 17.86 10.55
CA PHE A 92 -22.06 19.20 11.03
C PHE A 92 -23.53 19.54 10.87
N ASP A 93 -24.13 19.24 9.71
CA ASP A 93 -25.56 19.43 9.46
C ASP A 93 -26.40 18.65 10.47
N ARG A 94 -26.04 17.39 10.75
CA ARG A 94 -26.72 16.56 11.77
C ARG A 94 -26.59 17.09 13.18
N VAL A 95 -25.46 17.70 13.53
CA VAL A 95 -25.28 18.31 14.85
C VAL A 95 -26.16 19.56 15.02
N GLN A 96 -26.39 20.32 13.95
CA GLN A 96 -27.26 21.50 13.96
C GLN A 96 -28.76 21.16 14.11
N GLU A 97 -29.17 19.97 13.71
CA GLU A 97 -30.57 19.49 13.80
C GLU A 97 -30.97 19.02 15.21
N PHE A 98 -30.04 18.88 16.17
CA PHE A 98 -30.37 18.43 17.53
C PHE A 98 -31.09 19.51 18.35
N SER A 99 -32.17 19.11 19.04
CA SER A 99 -32.90 19.99 19.95
C SER A 99 -32.16 20.17 21.29
N MET A 100 -32.45 21.26 22.01
CA MET A 100 -31.94 21.51 23.37
C MET A 100 -32.25 20.36 24.35
N GLN A 101 -33.29 19.55 24.08
CA GLN A 101 -33.70 18.40 24.89
C GLN A 101 -32.85 17.15 24.65
N ASP A 102 -32.19 17.01 23.49
CA ASP A 102 -31.29 15.89 23.16
C ASP A 102 -29.85 16.09 23.68
N MET A 103 -29.49 17.35 23.98
CA MET A 103 -28.18 17.77 24.49
C MET A 103 -27.88 17.29 25.91
N ASP A 104 -28.91 16.96 26.70
CA ASP A 104 -28.80 16.45 28.07
C ASP A 104 -28.39 14.96 28.13
N ARG A 105 -28.54 14.21 27.04
CA ARG A 105 -28.19 12.77 26.97
C ARG A 105 -26.84 12.51 26.29
N PHE A 106 -26.38 13.43 25.45
CA PHE A 106 -25.05 13.43 24.86
C PHE A 106 -24.53 14.87 24.74
N SER A 107 -23.41 15.20 25.40
CA SER A 107 -22.77 16.50 25.20
C SER A 107 -22.35 16.65 23.73
N ALA A 108 -22.92 17.63 23.03
CA ALA A 108 -22.61 17.93 21.62
C ALA A 108 -21.10 18.07 21.38
N ALA A 109 -20.34 18.59 22.35
CA ALA A 109 -18.88 18.71 22.30
C ALA A 109 -18.15 17.35 22.26
N SER A 110 -18.65 16.34 22.98
CA SER A 110 -18.12 14.98 22.98
C SER A 110 -18.40 14.26 21.66
N LEU A 111 -19.62 14.44 21.12
CA LEU A 111 -20.02 13.94 19.80
C LEU A 111 -19.15 14.52 18.68
N ILE A 112 -18.84 15.82 18.71
CA ILE A 112 -17.97 16.48 17.72
C ILE A 112 -16.54 15.91 17.79
N THR A 113 -15.98 15.75 18.99
CA THR A 113 -14.60 15.30 19.16
C THR A 113 -14.41 13.83 18.73
N ARG A 114 -15.33 12.95 19.15
CA ARG A 114 -15.28 11.52 18.75
C ARG A 114 -15.51 11.35 17.26
N SER A 115 -16.52 12.02 16.69
CA SER A 115 -16.80 11.94 15.25
C SER A 115 -15.66 12.50 14.38
N THR A 116 -14.92 13.51 14.84
CA THR A 116 -13.76 14.04 14.10
C THR A 116 -12.62 13.02 14.02
N ASN A 117 -12.34 12.31 15.13
CA ASN A 117 -11.36 11.23 15.16
C ASN A 117 -11.80 10.06 14.28
N ASP A 118 -13.07 9.69 14.33
CA ASP A 118 -13.62 8.61 13.51
C ASP A 118 -13.50 8.94 12.01
N VAL A 119 -13.84 10.17 11.61
CA VAL A 119 -13.68 10.62 10.21
C VAL A 119 -12.21 10.62 9.79
N TYR A 120 -11.29 11.00 10.68
CA TYR A 120 -9.85 10.94 10.37
C TYR A 120 -9.37 9.50 10.14
N HIS A 121 -9.74 8.57 11.02
CA HIS A 121 -9.40 7.17 10.84
C HIS A 121 -10.00 6.59 9.56
N LEU A 122 -11.24 6.96 9.22
CA LEU A 122 -11.86 6.58 7.95
C LEU A 122 -11.13 7.18 6.74
N MET A 123 -10.66 8.44 6.80
CA MET A 123 -9.87 9.05 5.72
C MET A 123 -8.56 8.29 5.51
N VAL A 124 -7.80 8.03 6.58
CA VAL A 124 -6.52 7.31 6.49
C VAL A 124 -6.73 5.88 6.02
N PHE A 125 -7.74 5.20 6.56
CA PHE A 125 -8.15 3.87 6.11
C PHE A 125 -8.50 3.86 4.62
N THR A 126 -9.27 4.83 4.15
CA THR A 126 -9.63 4.93 2.73
C THR A 126 -8.40 5.17 1.86
N ALA A 127 -7.51 6.09 2.24
CA ALA A 127 -6.30 6.41 1.48
C ALA A 127 -5.34 5.22 1.39
N ARG A 128 -5.11 4.53 2.51
CA ARG A 128 -4.22 3.36 2.58
C ARG A 128 -4.87 2.11 1.99
N GLY A 129 -6.14 1.88 2.27
CA GLY A 129 -6.91 0.76 1.75
C GLY A 129 -6.97 0.78 0.23
N LEU A 130 -7.21 1.95 -0.37
CA LEU A 130 -7.19 2.12 -1.83
C LEU A 130 -5.83 1.72 -2.42
N GLN A 131 -4.73 2.15 -1.80
CA GLN A 131 -3.38 1.78 -2.24
C GLN A 131 -3.12 0.27 -2.12
N ILE A 132 -3.50 -0.36 -1.01
CA ILE A 132 -3.28 -1.80 -0.77
C ILE A 132 -4.07 -2.64 -1.78
N VAL A 133 -5.36 -2.32 -1.97
CA VAL A 133 -6.25 -3.04 -2.89
C VAL A 133 -5.74 -2.98 -4.33
N ILE A 134 -5.14 -1.86 -4.74
CA ILE A 134 -4.57 -1.71 -6.08
C ILE A 134 -3.17 -2.34 -6.17
N LYS A 135 -2.28 -2.06 -5.21
CA LYS A 135 -0.87 -2.49 -5.23
C LYS A 135 -0.73 -4.00 -5.09
N SER A 136 -1.53 -4.65 -4.25
CA SER A 136 -1.46 -6.09 -3.97
C SER A 136 -1.58 -6.97 -5.22
N PRO A 137 -2.64 -6.87 -6.05
CA PRO A 137 -2.77 -7.71 -7.24
C PRO A 137 -1.72 -7.42 -8.31
N ILE A 138 -1.31 -6.15 -8.47
CA ILE A 138 -0.25 -5.74 -9.40
C ILE A 138 1.08 -6.39 -9.00
N LEU A 139 1.44 -6.28 -7.72
CA LEU A 139 2.64 -6.87 -7.16
C LEU A 139 2.64 -8.40 -7.33
N ALA A 140 1.54 -9.06 -6.99
CA ALA A 140 1.40 -10.51 -7.12
C ALA A 140 1.59 -10.95 -8.58
N THR A 141 0.94 -10.27 -9.52
CA THR A 141 1.00 -10.61 -10.96
C THR A 141 2.42 -10.47 -11.48
N TRP A 142 3.11 -9.36 -11.21
CA TRP A 142 4.47 -9.17 -11.69
C TRP A 142 5.51 -10.04 -10.98
N ALA A 143 5.36 -10.29 -9.68
CA ALA A 143 6.25 -11.21 -8.97
C ALA A 143 6.16 -12.62 -9.57
N LEU A 144 4.94 -13.11 -9.84
CA LEU A 144 4.73 -14.41 -10.49
C LEU A 144 5.35 -14.45 -11.89
N LEU A 145 5.15 -13.40 -12.70
CA LEU A 145 5.76 -13.30 -14.03
C LEU A 145 7.29 -13.32 -13.97
N LYS A 146 7.91 -12.60 -13.01
CA LYS A 146 9.37 -12.54 -12.85
C LYS A 146 9.97 -13.88 -12.41
N ILE A 147 9.26 -14.66 -11.59
CA ILE A 147 9.74 -15.96 -11.09
C ILE A 147 9.49 -17.09 -12.10
N SER A 148 8.38 -17.02 -12.86
CA SER A 148 7.99 -18.08 -13.81
C SER A 148 9.07 -18.39 -14.86
N GLY A 149 9.95 -17.43 -15.17
CA GLY A 149 11.06 -17.64 -16.10
C GLY A 149 12.30 -18.31 -15.52
N LYS A 150 12.40 -18.49 -14.19
CA LYS A 150 13.62 -18.97 -13.53
C LYS A 150 13.61 -20.47 -13.16
N ASN A 151 12.53 -21.02 -12.60
CA ASN A 151 12.21 -22.48 -12.49
C ASN A 151 10.79 -22.66 -11.88
N TRP A 152 10.07 -23.72 -12.26
CA TRP A 152 8.69 -23.97 -11.79
C TRP A 152 8.58 -24.22 -10.26
N GLU A 153 9.63 -24.80 -9.66
CA GLU A 153 9.71 -25.07 -8.21
C GLU A 153 9.63 -23.78 -7.38
N TRP A 154 10.28 -22.71 -7.85
CA TRP A 154 10.27 -21.40 -7.18
C TRP A 154 8.95 -20.66 -7.34
N THR A 155 8.13 -21.01 -8.34
CA THR A 155 6.75 -20.51 -8.47
C THR A 155 5.78 -21.30 -7.58
N ALA A 156 6.00 -22.62 -7.43
CA ALA A 156 5.18 -23.49 -6.59
C ALA A 156 5.38 -23.24 -5.09
N ALA A 157 6.60 -22.89 -4.66
CA ALA A 157 6.92 -22.70 -3.24
C ALA A 157 6.12 -21.55 -2.56
N PRO A 158 6.03 -20.32 -3.12
CA PRO A 158 5.19 -19.26 -2.56
C PRO A 158 3.70 -19.60 -2.60
N ALA A 159 3.24 -20.28 -3.67
CA ALA A 159 1.84 -20.70 -3.80
C ALA A 159 1.47 -21.76 -2.74
N ALA A 160 2.34 -22.74 -2.51
CA ALA A 160 2.17 -23.73 -1.45
C ALA A 160 2.22 -23.08 -0.06
N ALA A 161 3.17 -22.16 0.19
CA ALA A 161 3.26 -21.45 1.46
C ALA A 161 2.04 -20.57 1.77
N GLY A 162 1.35 -20.03 0.75
CA GLY A 162 0.08 -19.31 0.91
C GLY A 162 -1.12 -20.21 1.21
N VAL A 163 -1.08 -21.49 0.79
CA VAL A 163 -2.17 -22.47 0.97
C VAL A 163 -1.99 -23.31 2.24
N LEU A 164 -0.75 -23.56 2.67
CA LEU A 164 -0.41 -24.38 3.83
C LEU A 164 -0.63 -23.78 5.25
N PRO A 165 -0.94 -22.48 5.50
CA PRO A 165 -1.03 -22.01 6.89
C PRO A 165 -2.24 -22.52 7.68
N GLU A 166 -3.26 -23.10 7.04
CA GLU A 166 -4.54 -23.39 7.73
C GLU A 166 -4.95 -24.87 7.75
N ALA A 167 -4.16 -25.77 7.18
CA ALA A 167 -4.44 -27.20 7.16
C ALA A 167 -3.40 -28.01 7.94
N GLY A 168 -3.29 -27.76 9.26
CA GLY A 168 -2.70 -28.75 10.17
C GLY A 168 -1.79 -28.19 11.27
N GLY A 169 -2.38 -28.07 12.47
CA GLY A 169 -1.64 -28.11 13.74
C GLY A 169 -1.26 -26.75 14.31
N GLY A 170 -1.65 -26.53 15.58
CA GLY A 170 -1.33 -25.33 16.35
C GLY A 170 0.18 -25.02 16.47
N PRO A 171 0.53 -23.91 17.14
CA PRO A 171 1.87 -23.34 17.08
C PRO A 171 2.93 -24.32 17.63
N SER A 172 3.70 -24.94 16.73
CA SER A 172 4.91 -25.66 17.15
C SER A 172 5.92 -24.64 17.64
N SER A 173 6.16 -24.66 18.94
CA SER A 173 6.94 -23.73 19.76
C SER A 173 8.47 -23.71 19.49
N SER A 174 8.92 -24.19 18.33
CA SER A 174 10.33 -24.27 17.94
C SER A 174 10.79 -23.05 17.12
N TRP A 175 9.96 -22.53 16.22
CA TRP A 175 10.32 -21.41 15.33
C TRP A 175 10.41 -20.06 16.04
N TRP A 176 9.62 -19.84 17.10
CA TRP A 176 9.65 -18.62 17.93
C TRP A 176 10.85 -18.53 18.89
N ARG A 177 11.68 -19.59 18.98
CA ARG A 177 12.79 -19.66 19.95
C ARG A 177 14.10 -19.08 19.42
N TRP A 178 14.20 -18.85 18.10
CA TRP A 178 15.41 -18.36 17.43
C TRP A 178 15.39 -16.87 17.09
N SER A 179 14.32 -16.15 17.45
CA SER A 179 14.20 -14.70 17.24
C SER A 179 14.26 -13.88 18.54
N ARG A 180 14.86 -14.43 19.59
CA ARG A 180 15.25 -13.72 20.82
C ARG A 180 16.74 -13.87 21.03
#